data_AF-A0A8H7NHJ8-F1
#
_entry.id   AF-A0A8H7NHJ8-F1
#
_cell.length_a   1.000
_cell.length_b   1.000
_cell.length_c   1.000
_cell.angle_alpha   90.00
_cell.angle_beta   90.00
_cell.angle_gamma   90.00
#
_symmetry.space_group_name_H-M   'P 1'
#
loop_
_entity.id
_entity.type
_entity.pdbx_description
1 polymer ?
#
loop_
_entity_poly.entity_id
_entity_poly.type
_entity_poly.pdbx_seq_one_letter_code
_entity_poly.pdbx_strand_id
1 'polypeptide(L)'
;MITMVACGHTLGGVHSVNSPEIVDIPADPSNDTLVTFQKDVSKINNGVVNEYLDGSTKNPLVVASNDTFNADKRVFSSDGNTTMTKMQDEKTFLNMCADIFNRMIDTVPSNVQLSDVIEPYEVKPYIGRLLLTEGGDITFTGSLRFRVTEGSGRNYNDIAADLIYYDRDGAQEHVVTAVKETYKLGLSIGLHGESFINFNFQTTVKGATGISKFTIRETTPSTNETVVYDNQGTGGYPVDDTVLYQLSDSCFDSDNIVDGMIPVSVIAMVREDEASKPLTLEVVHKRKRDVAVTPALEWETVNFESTGVKNNGWVEFRTATKVEGTTTFDIVLGGERRPTVEFLKTGPMPRTCTK
;
A
#
# COMPACT_ATOMS: atom_id res chain seq x y z
N MET A 1 -28.95 18.98 -4.56
CA MET A 1 -29.36 17.61 -4.91
C MET A 1 -29.41 17.40 -6.42
N ILE A 2 -30.17 18.21 -7.18
CA ILE A 2 -30.27 18.09 -8.66
C ILE A 2 -28.90 17.99 -9.33
N THR A 3 -28.03 18.99 -9.09
CA THR A 3 -26.68 19.02 -9.64
C THR A 3 -25.88 17.77 -9.29
N MET A 4 -25.96 17.30 -8.05
CA MET A 4 -25.25 16.10 -7.60
C MET A 4 -25.68 14.84 -8.37
N VAL A 5 -27.00 14.64 -8.51
CA VAL A 5 -27.55 13.47 -9.22
C VAL A 5 -27.26 13.57 -10.72
N ALA A 6 -27.52 14.72 -11.35
CA ALA A 6 -27.24 14.93 -12.77
C ALA A 6 -25.75 14.77 -13.10
N CYS A 7 -24.86 15.32 -12.26
CA CYS A 7 -23.41 15.17 -12.45
C CYS A 7 -22.94 13.73 -12.19
N GLY A 8 -23.48 13.03 -11.19
CA GLY A 8 -23.14 11.64 -10.92
C GLY A 8 -23.61 10.69 -12.02
N HIS A 9 -24.84 10.87 -12.51
CA HIS A 9 -25.45 10.04 -13.55
C HIS A 9 -25.03 10.43 -14.98
N THR A 10 -23.97 11.21 -15.14
CA THR A 10 -23.27 11.34 -16.43
C THR A 10 -22.48 10.06 -16.77
N LEU A 11 -22.13 9.24 -15.78
CA LEU A 11 -21.40 7.99 -15.99
C LEU A 11 -22.25 6.80 -15.55
N GLY A 12 -22.10 5.67 -16.25
CA GLY A 12 -22.67 4.39 -15.84
C GLY A 12 -24.16 4.23 -16.14
N GLY A 13 -24.82 3.45 -15.28
CA GLY A 13 -26.19 2.99 -15.46
C GLY A 13 -26.63 2.02 -14.36
N VAL A 14 -27.75 1.36 -14.61
CA VAL A 14 -28.33 0.36 -13.72
C VAL A 14 -28.13 -1.04 -14.30
N HIS A 15 -27.67 -1.98 -13.48
CA HIS A 15 -27.49 -3.39 -13.85
C HIS A 15 -28.79 -4.17 -13.72
N SER A 16 -29.18 -4.91 -14.77
CA SER A 16 -30.44 -5.67 -14.81
C SER A 16 -30.50 -6.79 -13.77
N VAL A 17 -29.35 -7.41 -13.45
CA VAL A 17 -29.32 -8.49 -12.45
C VAL A 17 -29.65 -7.99 -11.03
N ASN A 18 -29.39 -6.71 -10.73
CA ASN A 18 -29.61 -6.12 -9.41
C ASN A 18 -30.92 -5.33 -9.31
N SER A 19 -31.41 -4.83 -10.43
CA SER A 19 -32.57 -3.92 -10.47
C SER A 19 -33.55 -4.26 -11.59
N PRO A 20 -34.02 -5.52 -11.68
CA PRO A 20 -34.85 -5.98 -12.79
C PRO A 20 -36.19 -5.22 -12.89
N GLU A 21 -36.73 -4.71 -11.77
CA GLU A 21 -37.97 -3.94 -11.73
C GLU A 21 -37.82 -2.50 -12.20
N ILE A 22 -36.59 -1.99 -12.30
CA ILE A 22 -36.30 -0.63 -12.77
C ILE A 22 -36.11 -0.63 -14.29
N VAL A 23 -35.44 -1.66 -14.82
CA VAL A 23 -35.08 -1.75 -16.24
C VAL A 23 -36.01 -2.65 -17.07
N ASP A 24 -36.99 -3.30 -16.43
CA ASP A 24 -37.92 -4.26 -17.04
C ASP A 24 -37.20 -5.43 -17.76
N ILE A 25 -36.06 -5.88 -17.21
CA ILE A 25 -35.27 -7.02 -17.69
C ILE A 25 -35.15 -8.03 -16.56
N PRO A 26 -35.55 -9.30 -16.72
CA PRO A 26 -35.43 -10.32 -15.68
C PRO A 26 -34.00 -10.47 -15.16
N ALA A 27 -33.85 -10.68 -13.85
CA ALA A 27 -32.54 -10.89 -13.25
C ALA A 27 -31.94 -12.24 -13.68
N ASP A 28 -30.84 -12.18 -14.43
CA ASP A 28 -30.05 -13.34 -14.86
C ASP A 28 -28.56 -13.07 -14.61
N PRO A 29 -27.91 -13.75 -13.65
CA PRO A 29 -26.48 -13.62 -13.37
C PRO A 29 -25.58 -13.98 -14.56
N SER A 30 -26.08 -14.75 -15.54
CA SER A 30 -25.33 -15.13 -16.74
C SER A 30 -25.51 -14.13 -17.89
N ASN A 31 -26.42 -13.16 -17.77
CA ASN A 31 -26.75 -12.20 -18.81
C ASN A 31 -27.11 -10.82 -18.22
N ASP A 32 -26.15 -10.23 -17.51
CA ASP A 32 -26.29 -8.90 -16.93
C ASP A 32 -26.15 -7.80 -18.00
N THR A 33 -27.12 -6.89 -18.02
CA THR A 33 -27.18 -5.77 -18.96
C THR A 33 -27.12 -4.44 -18.18
N LEU A 34 -26.17 -3.59 -18.55
CA LEU A 34 -26.08 -2.22 -18.06
C LEU A 34 -26.98 -1.31 -18.90
N VAL A 35 -28.04 -0.77 -18.28
CA VAL A 35 -28.91 0.25 -18.90
C VAL A 35 -28.43 1.62 -18.46
N THR A 36 -27.86 2.39 -19.40
CA THR A 36 -27.17 3.65 -19.10
C THR A 36 -28.12 4.81 -18.81
N PHE A 37 -27.63 5.78 -18.05
CA PHE A 37 -28.40 7.00 -17.72
C PHE A 37 -28.45 8.03 -18.86
N GLN A 38 -27.51 7.94 -19.80
CA GLN A 38 -27.45 8.75 -21.02
C GLN A 38 -26.77 7.97 -22.14
N LYS A 39 -26.75 8.53 -23.36
CA LYS A 39 -26.19 7.85 -24.54
C LYS A 39 -24.67 7.75 -24.54
N ASP A 40 -23.96 8.81 -24.18
CA ASP A 40 -22.48 8.83 -24.11
C ASP A 40 -22.02 8.81 -22.65
N VAL A 41 -21.57 7.64 -22.19
CA VAL A 41 -21.03 7.43 -20.83
C VAL A 41 -19.51 7.34 -20.80
N SER A 42 -18.83 7.64 -21.91
CA SER A 42 -17.37 7.55 -22.01
C SER A 42 -16.63 8.71 -21.33
N LYS A 43 -17.34 9.80 -21.08
CA LYS A 43 -16.81 11.06 -20.51
C LYS A 43 -17.92 11.83 -19.82
N ILE A 44 -17.54 12.70 -18.89
CA ILE A 44 -18.46 13.66 -18.27
C ILE A 44 -18.95 14.64 -19.34
N ASN A 45 -20.27 14.69 -19.51
CA ASN A 45 -20.97 15.58 -20.44
C ASN A 45 -22.41 15.83 -19.95
N ASN A 46 -23.13 16.75 -20.60
CA ASN A 46 -24.48 17.16 -20.20
C ASN A 46 -25.62 16.41 -20.92
N GLY A 47 -25.37 15.22 -21.49
CA GLY A 47 -26.39 14.42 -22.18
C GLY A 47 -27.58 14.07 -21.28
N VAL A 48 -27.34 13.70 -20.01
CA VAL A 48 -28.39 13.41 -19.01
C VAL A 48 -29.35 14.59 -18.81
N VAL A 49 -28.86 15.82 -19.03
CA VAL A 49 -29.67 17.04 -18.96
C VAL A 49 -30.42 17.27 -20.25
N ASN A 50 -29.73 17.22 -21.39
CA ASN A 50 -30.31 17.49 -22.70
C ASN A 50 -31.39 16.47 -23.05
N GLU A 51 -31.08 15.18 -22.89
CA GLU A 51 -32.00 14.08 -23.16
C GLU A 51 -33.22 14.11 -22.24
N TYR A 52 -33.04 14.56 -20.98
CA TYR A 52 -34.16 14.71 -20.04
C TYR A 52 -35.10 15.84 -20.46
N LEU A 53 -34.54 17.01 -20.81
CA LEU A 53 -35.33 18.20 -21.14
C LEU A 53 -36.00 18.12 -22.52
N ASP A 54 -35.38 17.43 -23.48
CA ASP A 54 -35.98 17.21 -24.81
C ASP A 54 -36.92 15.99 -24.87
N GLY A 55 -36.99 15.21 -23.77
CA GLY A 55 -37.85 14.04 -23.64
C GLY A 55 -37.35 12.78 -24.37
N SER A 56 -36.13 12.79 -24.90
CA SER A 56 -35.54 11.63 -25.59
C SER A 56 -34.88 10.61 -24.66
N THR A 57 -34.69 10.96 -23.38
CA THR A 57 -33.95 10.15 -22.41
C THR A 57 -34.44 8.72 -22.31
N LYS A 58 -33.46 7.82 -22.19
CA LYS A 58 -33.65 6.40 -21.85
C LYS A 58 -33.19 6.07 -20.43
N ASN A 59 -32.91 7.09 -19.63
CA ASN A 59 -32.52 6.92 -18.24
C ASN A 59 -33.59 6.10 -17.50
N PRO A 60 -33.27 4.89 -17.01
CA PRO A 60 -34.25 4.00 -16.40
C PRO A 60 -34.83 4.58 -15.09
N LEU A 61 -34.16 5.55 -14.47
CA LEU A 61 -34.66 6.29 -13.30
C LEU A 61 -35.53 7.51 -13.67
N VAL A 62 -35.75 7.75 -14.95
CA VAL A 62 -36.68 8.76 -15.47
C VAL A 62 -37.91 8.13 -16.11
N VAL A 63 -37.71 7.04 -16.86
CA VAL A 63 -38.73 6.45 -17.74
C VAL A 63 -39.16 5.04 -17.33
N ALA A 64 -38.88 4.58 -16.11
CA ALA A 64 -39.37 3.29 -15.65
C ALA A 64 -40.90 3.22 -15.74
N SER A 65 -41.40 2.03 -16.09
CA SER A 65 -42.83 1.74 -16.22
C SER A 65 -43.61 2.03 -14.94
N ASN A 66 -42.97 1.84 -13.78
CA ASN A 66 -43.53 2.22 -12.48
C ASN A 66 -42.94 3.56 -12.01
N ASP A 67 -43.79 4.58 -11.93
CA ASP A 67 -43.40 5.94 -11.51
C ASP A 67 -42.77 6.01 -10.11
N THR A 68 -42.98 5.01 -9.23
CA THR A 68 -42.29 4.98 -7.92
C THR A 68 -40.78 4.82 -8.07
N PHE A 69 -40.30 4.19 -9.14
CA PHE A 69 -38.86 4.03 -9.43
C PHE A 69 -38.23 5.22 -10.15
N ASN A 70 -39.02 6.19 -10.60
CA ASN A 70 -38.55 7.36 -11.33
C ASN A 70 -37.89 8.41 -10.41
N ALA A 71 -36.80 8.03 -9.74
CA ALA A 71 -36.07 8.87 -8.78
C ALA A 71 -35.45 10.10 -9.44
N ASP A 72 -34.78 9.92 -10.57
CA ASP A 72 -34.15 11.02 -11.31
C ASP A 72 -35.20 12.01 -11.82
N LYS A 73 -36.33 11.53 -12.36
CA LYS A 73 -37.46 12.39 -12.75
C LYS A 73 -37.93 13.28 -11.61
N ARG A 74 -38.09 12.72 -10.40
CA ARG A 74 -38.51 13.47 -9.21
C ARG A 74 -37.47 14.49 -8.78
N VAL A 75 -36.18 14.11 -8.79
CA VAL A 75 -35.10 15.02 -8.41
C VAL A 75 -34.98 16.14 -9.43
N PHE A 76 -34.84 15.82 -10.72
CA PHE A 76 -34.64 16.78 -11.81
C PHE A 76 -35.77 17.80 -11.92
N SER A 77 -37.01 17.39 -11.63
CA SER A 77 -38.18 18.29 -11.63
C SER A 77 -38.46 19.00 -10.31
N SER A 78 -37.70 18.71 -9.24
CA SER A 78 -38.02 19.21 -7.89
C SER A 78 -37.99 20.74 -7.73
N ASP A 79 -37.31 21.46 -8.63
CA ASP A 79 -37.28 22.93 -8.68
C ASP A 79 -37.98 23.50 -9.93
N GLY A 80 -38.91 22.74 -10.50
CA GLY A 80 -39.57 23.11 -11.75
C GLY A 80 -38.64 23.07 -12.96
N ASN A 81 -37.63 22.19 -12.95
CA ASN A 81 -36.57 22.06 -13.97
C ASN A 81 -35.62 23.26 -14.08
N THR A 82 -35.67 24.23 -13.17
CA THR A 82 -34.84 25.45 -13.24
C THR A 82 -33.35 25.12 -13.30
N THR A 83 -32.87 24.23 -12.43
CA THR A 83 -31.46 23.81 -12.39
C THR A 83 -31.10 23.00 -13.63
N MET A 84 -31.97 22.09 -14.08
CA MET A 84 -31.73 21.31 -15.29
C MET A 84 -31.61 22.21 -16.53
N THR A 85 -32.51 23.17 -16.71
CA THR A 85 -32.45 24.14 -17.81
C THR A 85 -31.15 24.95 -17.77
N LYS A 86 -30.70 25.38 -16.59
CA LYS A 86 -29.41 26.07 -16.43
C LYS A 86 -28.21 25.21 -16.85
N MET A 87 -28.30 23.90 -16.62
CA MET A 87 -27.25 22.92 -16.92
C MET A 87 -27.23 22.45 -18.39
N GLN A 88 -28.08 23.01 -19.27
CA GLN A 88 -28.02 22.73 -20.72
C GLN A 88 -26.76 23.29 -21.38
N ASP A 89 -26.17 24.35 -20.85
CA ASP A 89 -24.86 24.83 -21.30
C ASP A 89 -23.75 23.93 -20.76
N GLU A 90 -22.94 23.36 -21.64
CA GLU A 90 -21.91 22.36 -21.27
C GLU A 90 -20.87 22.95 -20.31
N LYS A 91 -20.45 24.20 -20.51
CA LYS A 91 -19.48 24.85 -19.63
C LYS A 91 -20.06 25.06 -18.23
N THR A 92 -21.32 25.50 -18.15
CA THR A 92 -22.04 25.67 -16.89
C THR A 92 -22.23 24.33 -16.18
N PHE A 93 -22.61 23.28 -16.90
CA PHE A 93 -22.69 21.91 -16.38
C PHE A 93 -21.37 21.48 -15.75
N LEU A 94 -20.26 21.56 -16.49
CA LEU A 94 -18.94 21.14 -16.02
C LEU A 94 -18.49 21.92 -14.77
N ASN A 95 -18.70 23.23 -14.74
CA ASN A 95 -18.38 24.06 -13.57
C ASN A 95 -19.21 23.67 -12.34
N MET A 96 -20.51 23.43 -12.53
CA MET A 96 -21.40 23.01 -11.45
C MET A 96 -21.07 21.60 -10.95
N CYS A 97 -20.64 20.70 -11.85
CA CYS A 97 -20.17 19.37 -11.48
C CYS A 97 -18.84 19.40 -10.71
N ALA A 98 -17.89 20.22 -11.14
CA ALA A 98 -16.64 20.40 -10.41
C ALA A 98 -16.89 20.96 -8.99
N ASP A 99 -17.74 21.98 -8.85
CA ASP A 99 -18.11 22.55 -7.54
C ASP A 99 -18.75 21.51 -6.61
N ILE A 100 -19.75 20.76 -7.10
CA ILE A 100 -20.44 19.79 -6.25
C ILE A 100 -19.54 18.61 -5.88
N PHE A 101 -18.69 18.12 -6.79
CA PHE A 101 -17.75 17.05 -6.48
C PHE A 101 -16.66 17.50 -5.50
N ASN A 102 -16.13 18.71 -5.64
CA ASN A 102 -15.22 19.27 -4.64
C ASN A 102 -15.89 19.31 -3.26
N ARG A 103 -17.13 19.80 -3.17
CA ARG A 103 -17.87 19.81 -1.91
C ARG A 103 -18.16 18.42 -1.34
N MET A 104 -18.22 17.38 -2.17
CA MET A 104 -18.38 15.97 -1.76
C MET A 104 -17.06 15.34 -1.30
N ILE A 105 -15.94 15.73 -1.91
CA ILE A 105 -14.59 15.27 -1.55
C ILE A 105 -14.13 15.98 -0.28
N ASP A 106 -14.38 17.29 -0.21
CA ASP A 106 -14.04 18.17 0.90
C ASP A 106 -15.11 18.14 2.00
N THR A 107 -15.87 17.04 2.14
CA THR A 107 -16.73 16.81 3.31
C THR A 107 -15.89 16.41 4.51
N VAL A 108 -15.11 17.36 4.99
CA VAL A 108 -14.43 17.26 6.26
C VAL A 108 -15.40 17.87 7.29
N PRO A 109 -15.84 17.12 8.31
CA PRO A 109 -16.66 17.69 9.39
C PRO A 109 -16.02 19.00 9.88
N SER A 110 -16.82 20.03 10.16
CA SER A 110 -16.28 21.37 10.48
C SER A 110 -15.38 21.41 11.71
N ASN A 111 -15.43 20.37 12.55
CA ASN A 111 -14.57 20.16 13.71
C ASN A 111 -13.26 19.40 13.40
N VAL A 112 -13.01 19.00 12.15
CA VAL A 112 -11.79 18.33 11.72
C VAL A 112 -10.92 19.34 10.98
N GLN A 113 -9.74 19.59 11.55
CA GLN A 113 -8.69 20.35 10.89
C GLN A 113 -7.87 19.38 10.05
N LEU A 114 -7.83 19.60 8.72
CA LEU A 114 -6.92 18.87 7.85
C LEU A 114 -5.47 19.19 8.23
N SER A 115 -4.60 18.20 8.08
CA SER A 115 -3.16 18.45 8.14
C SER A 115 -2.72 19.32 6.97
N ASP A 116 -1.49 19.81 7.04
CA ASP A 116 -0.81 20.32 5.85
C ASP A 116 -0.82 19.26 4.73
N VAL A 117 -0.65 19.74 3.49
CA VAL A 117 -0.50 18.87 2.33
C VAL A 117 0.65 17.91 2.59
N ILE A 118 0.38 16.62 2.39
CA ILE A 118 1.39 15.58 2.55
C ILE A 118 2.34 15.69 1.36
N GLU A 119 3.53 16.23 1.61
CA GLU A 119 4.57 16.33 0.60
C GLU A 119 5.23 14.96 0.33
N PRO A 120 5.63 14.66 -0.91
CA PRO A 120 6.40 13.47 -1.22
C PRO A 120 7.72 13.44 -0.43
N TYR A 121 8.09 12.25 0.05
CA TYR A 121 9.42 12.04 0.61
C TYR A 121 10.48 12.20 -0.48
N GLU A 122 11.39 13.14 -0.27
CA GLU A 122 12.54 13.40 -1.14
C GLU A 122 13.46 12.18 -1.26
N VAL A 123 13.70 11.50 -0.14
CA VAL A 123 14.47 10.25 -0.07
C VAL A 123 13.72 9.24 0.78
N LYS A 124 13.56 8.03 0.26
CA LYS A 124 12.92 6.91 0.96
C LYS A 124 13.80 5.67 0.92
N PRO A 125 14.35 5.21 2.05
CA PRO A 125 15.00 3.91 2.12
C PRO A 125 13.99 2.77 2.22
N TYR A 126 14.42 1.60 1.79
CA TYR A 126 13.75 0.32 1.98
C TYR A 126 14.79 -0.65 2.52
N ILE A 127 14.60 -1.07 3.77
CA ILE A 127 15.40 -2.16 4.33
C ILE A 127 14.94 -3.45 3.66
N GLY A 128 15.84 -4.06 2.91
CA GLY A 128 15.58 -5.30 2.20
C GLY A 128 15.70 -6.50 3.12
N ARG A 129 16.86 -6.66 3.76
CA ARG A 129 17.15 -7.78 4.66
C ARG A 129 18.15 -7.41 5.74
N LEU A 130 17.92 -7.95 6.94
CA LEU A 130 18.94 -8.15 7.98
C LEU A 130 19.00 -9.65 8.29
N LEU A 131 20.03 -10.33 7.81
CA LEU A 131 20.20 -11.78 7.96
C LEU A 131 21.44 -12.09 8.78
N LEU A 132 21.36 -13.10 9.64
CA LEU A 132 22.54 -13.56 10.35
C LEU A 132 23.31 -14.51 9.43
N THR A 133 24.60 -14.29 9.28
CA THR A 133 25.49 -15.20 8.56
C THR A 133 25.93 -16.34 9.47
N GLU A 134 26.42 -17.45 8.88
CA GLU A 134 27.03 -18.54 9.65
C GLU A 134 28.20 -18.05 10.53
N GLY A 135 28.92 -17.02 10.11
CA GLY A 135 30.03 -16.40 10.85
C GLY A 135 29.61 -15.46 11.98
N GLY A 136 28.31 -15.27 12.23
CA GLY A 136 27.81 -14.38 13.29
C GLY A 136 27.73 -12.90 12.94
N ASP A 137 28.10 -12.52 11.71
CA ASP A 137 27.92 -11.17 11.20
C ASP A 137 26.53 -11.00 10.56
N ILE A 138 26.05 -9.77 10.41
CA ILE A 138 24.73 -9.45 9.86
C ILE A 138 24.89 -8.96 8.42
N THR A 139 24.25 -9.64 7.47
CA THR A 139 24.10 -9.13 6.10
C THR A 139 23.02 -8.06 6.12
N PHE A 140 23.39 -6.82 5.78
CA PHE A 140 22.46 -5.70 5.70
C PHE A 140 22.32 -5.25 4.25
N THR A 141 21.11 -5.40 3.71
CA THR A 141 20.79 -5.02 2.33
C THR A 141 19.53 -4.18 2.26
N GLY A 142 19.44 -3.39 1.20
CA GLY A 142 18.25 -2.59 0.92
C GLY A 142 18.41 -1.73 -0.31
N SER A 143 17.45 -0.85 -0.49
CA SER A 143 17.45 0.12 -1.58
C SER A 143 17.12 1.52 -1.07
N LEU A 144 17.55 2.52 -1.84
CA LEU A 144 17.30 3.93 -1.61
C LEU A 144 16.58 4.47 -2.84
N ARG A 145 15.49 5.18 -2.62
CA ARG A 145 14.73 5.84 -3.68
C ARG A 145 14.79 7.35 -3.50
N PHE A 146 15.31 8.05 -4.50
CA PHE A 146 15.38 9.51 -4.53
C PHE A 146 14.37 10.06 -5.53
N ARG A 147 13.66 11.11 -5.14
CA ARG A 147 12.75 11.85 -6.01
C ARG A 147 13.55 12.70 -6.99
N VAL A 148 13.27 12.56 -8.28
CA VAL A 148 13.94 13.30 -9.39
C VAL A 148 12.94 13.95 -10.33
N THR A 149 11.70 14.13 -9.87
CA THR A 149 10.65 14.88 -10.58
C THR A 149 11.12 16.28 -10.93
N GLU A 150 10.64 16.82 -12.05
CA GLU A 150 10.92 18.20 -12.43
C GLU A 150 10.58 19.16 -11.27
N GLY A 151 11.51 20.07 -10.95
CA GLY A 151 11.38 20.96 -9.79
C GLY A 151 11.96 20.42 -8.47
N SER A 152 12.36 19.14 -8.39
CA SER A 152 13.04 18.58 -7.19
C SER A 152 14.47 19.10 -6.98
N GLY A 153 15.05 19.78 -7.98
CA GLY A 153 16.45 20.22 -7.94
C GLY A 153 17.47 19.11 -8.20
N ARG A 154 17.05 17.85 -8.40
CA ARG A 154 17.96 16.74 -8.69
C ARG A 154 18.11 16.47 -10.18
N ASN A 155 19.33 16.19 -10.61
CA ASN A 155 19.62 15.68 -11.94
C ASN A 155 19.87 14.17 -11.86
N TYR A 156 19.07 13.41 -12.60
CA TYR A 156 19.15 11.95 -12.67
C TYR A 156 20.56 11.41 -13.03
N ASN A 157 21.34 12.16 -13.83
CA ASN A 157 22.70 11.77 -14.24
C ASN A 157 23.80 12.25 -13.30
N ASP A 158 23.46 13.05 -12.30
CA ASP A 158 24.42 13.74 -11.42
C ASP A 158 24.02 13.58 -9.96
N ILE A 159 23.83 12.32 -9.57
CA ILE A 159 23.49 11.92 -8.20
C ILE A 159 24.25 10.64 -7.82
N ALA A 160 24.86 10.68 -6.66
CA ALA A 160 25.45 9.54 -5.98
C ALA A 160 24.90 9.46 -4.55
N ALA A 161 24.92 8.26 -3.96
CA ALA A 161 24.38 8.03 -2.64
C ALA A 161 25.30 7.13 -1.82
N ASP A 162 25.50 7.48 -0.55
CA ASP A 162 26.07 6.63 0.46
C ASP A 162 25.06 6.39 1.59
N LEU A 163 25.09 5.20 2.16
CA LEU A 163 24.44 4.88 3.43
C LEU A 163 25.50 4.98 4.54
N ILE A 164 25.21 5.73 5.59
CA ILE A 164 26.08 5.88 6.76
C ILE A 164 25.38 5.23 7.94
N TYR A 165 25.81 4.04 8.34
CA TYR A 165 25.24 3.37 9.51
C TYR A 165 26.10 3.58 10.76
N TYR A 166 25.45 3.45 11.91
CA TYR A 166 26.07 3.57 13.21
C TYR A 166 25.96 2.25 13.97
N ASP A 167 27.01 1.91 14.69
CA ASP A 167 27.01 0.77 15.63
C ASP A 167 25.87 0.88 16.65
N ARG A 168 25.57 -0.21 17.36
CA ARG A 168 24.44 -0.28 18.29
C ARG A 168 24.52 0.76 19.42
N ASP A 169 25.73 1.13 19.84
CA ASP A 169 26.01 2.17 20.84
C ASP A 169 26.13 3.59 20.25
N GLY A 170 26.10 3.71 18.91
CA GLY A 170 26.29 4.96 18.18
C GLY A 170 27.72 5.50 18.19
N ALA A 171 28.72 4.72 18.63
CA ALA A 171 30.08 5.20 18.83
C ALA A 171 30.88 5.34 17.52
N GLN A 172 30.63 4.47 16.55
CA GLN A 172 31.34 4.45 15.27
C GLN A 172 30.38 4.55 14.09
N GLU A 173 30.76 5.35 13.09
CA GLU A 173 30.07 5.44 11.81
C GLU A 173 30.77 4.63 10.72
N HIS A 174 29.98 4.09 9.80
CA HIS A 174 30.44 3.27 8.70
C HIS A 174 29.77 3.71 7.40
N VAL A 175 30.58 4.02 6.40
CA VAL A 175 30.11 4.48 5.09
C VAL A 175 30.02 3.30 4.13
N VAL A 176 28.86 3.16 3.48
CA VAL A 176 28.58 2.16 2.46
C VAL A 176 28.12 2.88 1.20
N THR A 177 28.91 2.79 0.14
CA THR A 177 28.51 3.38 -1.14
C THR A 177 27.35 2.59 -1.75
N ALA A 178 26.25 3.28 -2.02
CA ALA A 178 25.11 2.69 -2.70
C ALA A 178 25.35 2.71 -4.22
N VAL A 179 24.92 1.65 -4.88
CA VAL A 179 25.10 1.44 -6.31
C VAL A 179 23.81 1.80 -7.02
N LYS A 180 23.89 2.70 -8.00
CA LYS A 180 22.74 3.07 -8.84
C LYS A 180 22.23 1.86 -9.59
N GLU A 181 20.92 1.66 -9.56
CA GLU A 181 20.27 0.59 -10.31
C GLU A 181 20.38 0.81 -11.81
N THR A 182 20.59 -0.27 -12.56
CA THR A 182 20.78 -0.21 -14.02
C THR A 182 19.57 -0.72 -14.79
N TYR A 183 18.77 -1.60 -14.19
CA TYR A 183 17.53 -2.09 -14.80
C TYR A 183 16.55 -0.93 -15.03
N LYS A 184 16.08 -0.78 -16.28
CA LYS A 184 15.29 0.40 -16.71
C LYS A 184 15.93 1.73 -16.29
N LEU A 185 17.26 1.81 -16.37
CA LEU A 185 18.04 2.98 -15.95
C LEU A 185 17.88 3.32 -14.46
N GLY A 186 17.42 2.37 -13.63
CA GLY A 186 17.11 2.63 -12.22
C GLY A 186 15.92 3.57 -12.00
N LEU A 187 15.14 3.87 -13.06
CA LEU A 187 14.01 4.78 -13.00
C LEU A 187 12.73 4.06 -12.57
N SER A 188 11.92 4.75 -11.78
CA SER A 188 10.56 4.34 -11.43
C SER A 188 9.61 5.54 -11.43
N ILE A 189 8.33 5.28 -11.68
CA ILE A 189 7.27 6.30 -11.76
C ILE A 189 6.27 6.03 -10.64
N GLY A 190 5.85 7.08 -9.94
CA GLY A 190 4.83 7.05 -8.90
C GLY A 190 3.52 7.68 -9.34
N LEU A 191 2.62 7.83 -8.37
CA LEU A 191 1.38 8.58 -8.53
C LEU A 191 1.68 10.04 -8.91
N HIS A 192 0.71 10.69 -9.56
CA HIS A 192 0.79 12.12 -9.90
C HIS A 192 1.99 12.53 -10.79
N GLY A 193 2.56 11.60 -11.56
CA GLY A 193 3.68 11.88 -12.46
C GLY A 193 5.04 11.97 -11.77
N GLU A 194 5.12 11.59 -10.50
CA GLU A 194 6.37 11.58 -9.75
C GLU A 194 7.37 10.58 -10.35
N SER A 195 8.63 11.00 -10.46
CA SER A 195 9.74 10.20 -11.00
C SER A 195 10.81 10.00 -9.95
N PHE A 196 11.38 8.79 -9.91
CA PHE A 196 12.41 8.42 -8.94
C PHE A 196 13.58 7.69 -9.59
N ILE A 197 14.74 7.83 -8.97
CA ILE A 197 15.94 7.02 -9.20
C ILE A 197 16.18 6.10 -8.01
N ASN A 198 16.61 4.87 -8.29
CA ASN A 198 16.82 3.84 -7.28
C ASN A 198 18.30 3.46 -7.19
N PHE A 199 18.74 3.21 -5.96
CA PHE A 199 20.06 2.68 -5.62
C PHE A 199 19.90 1.46 -4.73
N ASN A 200 20.83 0.53 -4.78
CA ASN A 200 20.93 -0.58 -3.84
C ASN A 200 22.17 -0.44 -2.97
N PHE A 201 22.09 -0.94 -1.76
CA PHE A 201 23.26 -1.14 -0.91
C PHE A 201 23.27 -2.56 -0.38
N GLN A 202 24.49 -3.07 -0.16
CA GLN A 202 24.73 -4.33 0.50
C GLN A 202 26.04 -4.20 1.28
N THR A 203 25.99 -4.53 2.56
CA THR A 203 27.15 -4.52 3.44
C THR A 203 27.05 -5.65 4.46
N THR A 204 28.14 -5.86 5.20
CA THR A 204 28.19 -6.75 6.35
C THR A 204 28.45 -5.93 7.61
N VAL A 205 27.52 -5.99 8.55
CA VAL A 205 27.63 -5.38 9.88
C VAL A 205 28.19 -6.43 10.84
N LYS A 206 29.14 -6.05 11.69
CA LYS A 206 29.68 -6.97 12.68
C LYS A 206 28.63 -7.30 13.72
N GLY A 207 28.34 -8.58 13.95
CA GLY A 207 27.27 -8.96 14.90
C GLY A 207 27.53 -8.47 16.32
N ALA A 208 28.80 -8.42 16.73
CA ALA A 208 29.23 -7.92 18.04
C ALA A 208 28.86 -6.44 18.26
N THR A 209 29.16 -5.56 17.29
CA THR A 209 28.90 -4.12 17.41
C THR A 209 27.48 -3.74 16.97
N GLY A 210 26.91 -4.48 16.02
CA GLY A 210 25.52 -4.33 15.59
C GLY A 210 25.23 -3.06 14.82
N ILE A 211 23.95 -2.73 14.73
CA ILE A 211 23.46 -1.51 14.08
C ILE A 211 22.27 -0.93 14.86
N SER A 212 22.22 0.39 14.98
CA SER A 212 21.09 1.10 15.63
C SER A 212 20.29 1.99 14.68
N LYS A 213 20.98 2.57 13.69
CA LYS A 213 20.40 3.51 12.74
C LYS A 213 21.32 3.73 11.54
N PHE A 214 20.80 4.38 10.51
CA PHE A 214 21.60 4.94 9.43
C PHE A 214 21.09 6.31 8.97
N THR A 215 21.93 7.05 8.28
CA THR A 215 21.59 8.24 7.51
C THR A 215 21.94 8.01 6.04
N ILE A 216 21.42 8.86 5.16
CA ILE A 216 21.68 8.78 3.73
C ILE A 216 22.39 10.06 3.31
N ARG A 217 23.57 9.93 2.73
CA ARG A 217 24.29 11.06 2.13
C ARG A 217 24.07 11.05 0.63
N GLU A 218 23.41 12.07 0.13
CA GLU A 218 23.37 12.40 -1.28
C GLU A 218 24.59 13.26 -1.63
N THR A 219 25.20 12.97 -2.78
CA THR A 219 26.29 13.76 -3.35
C THR A 219 25.90 14.13 -4.77
N THR A 220 26.11 15.40 -5.15
CA THR A 220 26.05 15.88 -6.53
C THR A 220 27.46 15.80 -7.13
N PRO A 221 27.79 14.79 -7.96
CA PRO A 221 29.16 14.56 -8.40
C PRO A 221 29.82 15.73 -9.13
N SER A 222 29.07 16.52 -9.90
CA SER A 222 29.63 17.65 -10.66
C SER A 222 30.12 18.81 -9.79
N THR A 223 29.51 19.03 -8.61
CA THR A 223 29.85 20.11 -7.68
C THR A 223 30.53 19.61 -6.40
N ASN A 224 30.45 18.31 -6.14
CA ASN A 224 30.86 17.67 -4.89
C ASN A 224 30.11 18.20 -3.65
N GLU A 225 28.93 18.80 -3.86
CA GLU A 225 28.02 19.19 -2.78
C GLU A 225 27.35 17.94 -2.20
N THR A 226 27.08 17.97 -0.89
CA THR A 226 26.47 16.84 -0.19
C THR A 226 25.31 17.29 0.70
N VAL A 227 24.29 16.44 0.80
CA VAL A 227 23.14 16.61 1.68
C VAL A 227 22.94 15.32 2.46
N VAL A 228 22.75 15.42 3.78
CA VAL A 228 22.50 14.26 4.64
C VAL A 228 21.03 14.25 5.03
N TYR A 229 20.38 13.11 4.82
CA TYR A 229 19.01 12.83 5.22
C TYR A 229 19.01 11.93 6.45
N ASP A 230 18.34 12.40 7.50
CA ASP A 230 18.33 11.81 8.84
C ASP A 230 16.89 11.50 9.30
N ASN A 231 16.02 11.18 8.34
CA ASN A 231 14.60 10.93 8.58
C ASN A 231 13.91 12.16 9.20
N GLN A 232 13.92 13.29 8.49
CA GLN A 232 13.23 14.54 8.85
C GLN A 232 13.65 15.12 10.22
N GLY A 233 14.95 15.15 10.51
CA GLY A 233 15.47 15.75 11.76
C GLY A 233 15.36 14.84 12.98
N THR A 234 15.02 13.55 12.80
CA THR A 234 14.98 12.57 13.91
C THR A 234 16.37 12.04 14.29
N GLY A 235 17.41 12.41 13.54
CA GLY A 235 18.79 12.00 13.79
C GLY A 235 19.16 10.63 13.19
N GLY A 236 18.33 10.09 12.29
CA GLY A 236 18.59 8.88 11.51
C GLY A 236 17.37 7.98 11.33
N TYR A 237 17.45 7.06 10.36
CA TYR A 237 16.50 5.97 10.16
C TYR A 237 16.82 4.84 11.15
N PRO A 238 15.92 4.49 12.08
CA PRO A 238 16.18 3.46 13.07
C PRO A 238 16.25 2.08 12.43
N VAL A 239 17.12 1.23 12.97
CA VAL A 239 17.26 -0.18 12.61
C VAL A 239 17.35 -0.98 13.90
N ASP A 240 16.46 -1.96 14.07
CA ASP A 240 16.51 -2.87 15.21
C ASP A 240 17.17 -4.18 14.81
N ASP A 241 18.36 -4.45 15.36
CA ASP A 241 19.08 -5.70 15.18
C ASP A 241 18.81 -6.71 16.30
N THR A 242 17.72 -6.60 17.05
CA THR A 242 17.45 -7.54 18.15
C THR A 242 16.90 -8.88 17.66
N VAL A 243 16.12 -8.85 16.58
CA VAL A 243 15.48 -10.03 15.97
C VAL A 243 15.79 -10.04 14.48
N LEU A 244 16.35 -11.14 13.99
CA LEU A 244 16.73 -11.33 12.59
C LEU A 244 15.97 -12.50 11.97
N TYR A 245 15.06 -12.20 11.06
CA TYR A 245 14.29 -13.20 10.31
C TYR A 245 15.18 -13.97 9.32
N GLN A 246 15.29 -15.29 9.45
CA GLN A 246 16.07 -16.13 8.53
C GLN A 246 15.19 -16.65 7.40
N LEU A 247 14.95 -15.81 6.39
CA LEU A 247 14.09 -16.14 5.24
C LEU A 247 14.52 -17.44 4.53
N SER A 248 15.82 -17.64 4.32
CA SER A 248 16.35 -18.80 3.58
C SER A 248 16.20 -20.12 4.33
N ASP A 249 16.13 -20.07 5.67
CA ASP A 249 15.94 -21.25 6.52
C ASP A 249 14.47 -21.46 6.92
N SER A 250 13.61 -20.50 6.60
CA SER A 250 12.16 -20.59 6.76
C SER A 250 11.51 -21.20 5.51
N CYS A 251 10.25 -21.61 5.59
CA CYS A 251 9.55 -22.20 4.44
C CYS A 251 8.04 -21.94 4.42
N PHE A 252 7.48 -21.92 3.22
CA PHE A 252 6.06 -21.95 2.89
C PHE A 252 5.81 -23.16 1.98
N ASP A 253 5.41 -24.28 2.57
CA ASP A 253 5.40 -25.59 1.92
C ASP A 253 4.17 -25.81 1.03
N SER A 254 4.12 -25.07 -0.08
CA SER A 254 3.01 -25.13 -1.02
C SER A 254 2.86 -26.49 -1.72
N ASP A 255 3.85 -27.37 -1.58
CA ASP A 255 3.85 -28.70 -2.20
C ASP A 255 3.19 -29.74 -1.27
N ASN A 256 3.12 -29.48 0.05
CA ASN A 256 2.54 -30.37 1.06
C ASN A 256 1.25 -29.80 1.68
N ILE A 257 0.25 -29.50 0.85
CA ILE A 257 -1.06 -29.00 1.30
C ILE A 257 -1.83 -30.10 2.03
N VAL A 258 -2.26 -29.83 3.26
CA VAL A 258 -3.08 -30.73 4.09
C VAL A 258 -4.36 -30.01 4.49
N ASP A 259 -5.52 -30.58 4.15
CA ASP A 259 -6.85 -30.00 4.44
C ASP A 259 -7.03 -28.55 3.95
N GLY A 260 -6.45 -28.24 2.78
CA GLY A 260 -6.49 -26.89 2.19
C GLY A 260 -5.57 -25.87 2.89
N MET A 261 -4.74 -26.32 3.82
CA MET A 261 -3.81 -25.48 4.57
C MET A 261 -2.36 -25.81 4.17
N ILE A 262 -1.56 -24.76 4.00
CA ILE A 262 -0.15 -24.79 3.61
C ILE A 262 0.71 -24.68 4.87
N PRO A 263 1.56 -25.69 5.18
CA PRO A 263 2.49 -25.60 6.30
C PRO A 263 3.50 -24.45 6.14
N VAL A 264 3.77 -23.76 7.24
CA VAL A 264 4.75 -22.67 7.30
C VAL A 264 5.65 -22.91 8.50
N SER A 265 6.96 -22.89 8.29
CA SER A 265 7.95 -22.85 9.38
C SER A 265 8.72 -21.54 9.29
N VAL A 266 8.86 -20.84 10.41
CA VAL A 266 9.58 -19.57 10.51
C VAL A 266 10.74 -19.74 11.47
N ILE A 267 11.91 -19.26 11.05
CA ILE A 267 13.13 -19.25 11.85
C ILE A 267 13.57 -17.79 12.05
N ALA A 268 13.90 -17.47 13.29
CA ALA A 268 14.43 -16.18 13.68
C ALA A 268 15.63 -16.36 14.60
N MET A 269 16.59 -15.44 14.50
CA MET A 269 17.70 -15.33 15.44
C MET A 269 17.42 -14.16 16.38
N VAL A 270 17.49 -14.39 17.69
CA VAL A 270 17.33 -13.35 18.71
C VAL A 270 18.66 -13.15 19.42
N ARG A 271 19.03 -11.89 19.66
CA ARG A 271 20.27 -11.56 20.38
C ARG A 271 20.25 -12.19 21.78
N GLU A 272 21.37 -12.75 22.22
CA GLU A 272 21.43 -13.62 23.40
C GLU A 272 21.01 -12.93 24.71
N ASP A 273 21.31 -11.64 24.86
CA ASP A 273 20.87 -10.79 25.99
C ASP A 273 19.35 -10.58 26.05
N GLU A 274 18.66 -10.78 24.93
CA GLU A 274 17.23 -10.56 24.74
C GLU A 274 16.44 -11.88 24.58
N ALA A 275 17.15 -13.00 24.37
CA ALA A 275 16.57 -14.32 24.10
C ALA A 275 15.76 -14.92 25.27
N SER A 276 15.76 -14.30 26.45
CA SER A 276 14.88 -14.70 27.56
C SER A 276 13.45 -14.19 27.42
N LYS A 277 13.20 -13.23 26.53
CA LYS A 277 11.89 -12.64 26.30
C LYS A 277 11.05 -13.53 25.37
N PRO A 278 9.71 -13.55 25.53
CA PRO A 278 8.85 -14.36 24.67
C PRO A 278 8.89 -13.82 23.24
N LEU A 279 9.05 -14.71 22.26
CA LEU A 279 9.02 -14.39 20.83
C LEU A 279 7.76 -14.98 20.20
N THR A 280 7.01 -14.18 19.47
CA THR A 280 5.74 -14.59 18.85
C THR A 280 5.72 -14.30 17.35
N LEU A 281 5.01 -15.17 16.63
CA LEU A 281 4.64 -14.98 15.23
C LEU A 281 3.19 -14.52 15.20
N GLU A 282 2.92 -13.36 14.63
CA GLU A 282 1.57 -12.84 14.43
C GLU A 282 1.20 -13.00 12.95
N VAL A 283 0.35 -13.98 12.64
CA VAL A 283 -0.01 -14.35 11.27
C VAL A 283 -1.41 -13.86 10.95
N VAL A 284 -1.58 -13.25 9.78
CA VAL A 284 -2.88 -12.79 9.29
C VAL A 284 -3.57 -13.89 8.50
N HIS A 285 -4.81 -14.19 8.84
CA HIS A 285 -5.70 -15.10 8.10
C HIS A 285 -6.80 -14.30 7.39
N LYS A 286 -7.14 -14.70 6.16
CA LYS A 286 -8.16 -14.04 5.35
C LYS A 286 -9.43 -14.88 5.31
N ARG A 287 -10.40 -14.59 6.19
CA ARG A 287 -11.67 -15.34 6.21
C ARG A 287 -12.70 -14.74 5.27
N LYS A 288 -13.32 -15.58 4.45
CA LYS A 288 -14.46 -15.15 3.62
C LYS A 288 -15.62 -14.71 4.52
N ARG A 289 -16.35 -13.68 4.07
CA ARG A 289 -17.56 -13.18 4.72
C ARG A 289 -18.75 -13.48 3.81
N ASP A 290 -19.87 -13.93 4.37
CA ASP A 290 -21.06 -14.27 3.57
C ASP A 290 -21.69 -13.04 2.89
N VAL A 291 -21.52 -11.85 3.48
CA VAL A 291 -22.18 -10.60 3.08
C VAL A 291 -21.24 -9.58 2.43
N ALA A 292 -19.94 -9.88 2.29
CA ALA A 292 -18.97 -8.93 1.76
C ALA A 292 -17.94 -9.62 0.85
N VAL A 293 -17.63 -8.98 -0.29
CA VAL A 293 -16.62 -9.46 -1.24
C VAL A 293 -15.21 -9.37 -0.64
N THR A 294 -14.98 -8.45 0.31
CA THR A 294 -13.72 -8.31 1.03
C THR A 294 -13.66 -9.27 2.23
N PRO A 295 -12.59 -10.08 2.34
CA PRO A 295 -12.44 -11.00 3.47
C PRO A 295 -12.20 -10.26 4.79
N ALA A 296 -12.56 -10.90 5.91
CA ALA A 296 -12.10 -10.51 7.23
C ALA A 296 -10.61 -10.81 7.39
N LEU A 297 -9.90 -9.93 8.10
CA LEU A 297 -8.54 -10.20 8.57
C LEU A 297 -8.64 -10.66 10.03
N GLU A 298 -8.14 -11.85 10.30
CA GLU A 298 -8.04 -12.43 11.65
C GLU A 298 -6.57 -12.65 12.00
N TRP A 299 -6.21 -12.39 13.24
CA TRP A 299 -4.84 -12.57 13.72
C TRP A 299 -4.73 -13.89 14.48
N GLU A 300 -3.71 -14.67 14.16
CA GLU A 300 -3.26 -15.81 14.93
C GLU A 300 -1.90 -15.48 15.56
N THR A 301 -1.76 -15.69 16.86
CA THR A 301 -0.48 -15.55 17.55
C THR A 301 0.07 -16.93 17.89
N VAL A 302 1.26 -17.24 17.41
CA VAL A 302 1.95 -18.51 17.65
C VAL A 302 3.26 -18.24 18.38
N ASN A 303 3.56 -19.00 19.43
CA ASN A 303 4.83 -18.84 20.14
C ASN A 303 5.97 -19.49 19.36
N PHE A 304 7.14 -18.86 19.39
CA PHE A 304 8.38 -19.52 19.03
C PHE A 304 8.93 -20.35 20.18
N GLU A 305 9.60 -21.42 19.83
CA GLU A 305 10.40 -22.24 20.73
C GLU A 305 11.89 -22.02 20.43
N SER A 306 12.69 -21.83 21.48
CA SER A 306 14.15 -21.81 21.31
C SER A 306 14.64 -23.20 20.93
N THR A 307 15.49 -23.29 19.92
CA THR A 307 16.09 -24.58 19.51
C THR A 307 17.33 -24.92 20.34
N GLY A 308 17.79 -23.99 21.20
CA GLY A 308 19.03 -24.10 21.96
C GLY A 308 20.30 -23.90 21.13
N VAL A 309 20.19 -23.78 19.80
CA VAL A 309 21.31 -23.48 18.91
C VAL A 309 21.76 -22.04 19.15
N LYS A 310 23.05 -21.88 19.40
CA LYS A 310 23.70 -20.58 19.57
C LYS A 310 24.69 -20.33 18.44
N ASN A 311 24.72 -19.10 17.94
CA ASN A 311 25.67 -18.64 16.94
C ASN A 311 26.17 -17.25 17.34
N ASN A 312 27.41 -17.15 17.84
CA ASN A 312 28.12 -15.88 18.05
C ASN A 312 27.29 -14.77 18.74
N GLY A 313 26.64 -15.07 19.87
CA GLY A 313 25.82 -14.11 20.61
C GLY A 313 24.35 -14.03 20.17
N TRP A 314 23.89 -15.01 19.38
CA TRP A 314 22.51 -15.16 18.94
C TRP A 314 21.96 -16.53 19.29
N VAL A 315 20.65 -16.59 19.55
CA VAL A 315 19.90 -17.81 19.85
C VAL A 315 18.86 -18.03 18.76
N GLU A 316 18.81 -19.24 18.22
CA GLU A 316 17.83 -19.61 17.21
C GLU A 316 16.47 -19.95 17.85
N PHE A 317 15.43 -19.46 17.21
CA PHE A 317 14.03 -19.70 17.53
C PHE A 317 13.30 -20.24 16.29
N ARG A 318 12.42 -21.21 16.51
CA ARG A 318 11.59 -21.81 15.47
C ARG A 318 10.13 -21.82 15.89
N THR A 319 9.25 -21.63 14.93
CA THR A 319 7.81 -21.88 15.08
C THR A 319 7.23 -22.45 13.79
N ALA A 320 6.05 -23.05 13.89
CA ALA A 320 5.32 -23.54 12.74
C ALA A 320 3.82 -23.24 12.88
N THR A 321 3.18 -22.95 11.75
CA THR A 321 1.73 -22.80 11.62
C THR A 321 1.27 -23.31 10.25
N LYS A 322 0.00 -23.14 9.90
CA LYS A 322 -0.53 -23.39 8.58
C LYS A 322 -1.40 -22.23 8.11
N VAL A 323 -1.41 -21.96 6.81
CA VAL A 323 -2.18 -20.85 6.20
C VAL A 323 -2.94 -21.30 4.96
N GLU A 324 -4.06 -20.68 4.63
CA GLU A 324 -4.89 -21.04 3.46
C GLU A 324 -4.27 -20.63 2.11
N GLY A 325 -3.25 -19.76 2.14
CA GLY A 325 -2.62 -19.18 0.96
C GLY A 325 -1.51 -18.21 1.31
N THR A 326 -1.09 -17.39 0.35
CA THR A 326 -0.08 -16.36 0.63
C THR A 326 -0.64 -15.29 1.56
N THR A 327 0.13 -14.99 2.60
CA THR A 327 -0.29 -14.03 3.63
C THR A 327 0.90 -13.22 4.17
N THR A 328 0.61 -12.33 5.10
CA THR A 328 1.57 -11.54 5.85
C THR A 328 1.66 -12.01 7.30
N PHE A 329 2.83 -11.82 7.90
CA PHE A 329 3.07 -12.08 9.30
C PHE A 329 4.13 -11.14 9.87
N ASP A 330 4.12 -10.99 11.19
CA ASP A 330 5.09 -10.23 11.95
C ASP A 330 5.80 -11.14 12.96
N ILE A 331 7.06 -10.86 13.25
CA ILE A 331 7.83 -11.52 14.32
C ILE A 331 8.04 -10.48 15.43
N VAL A 332 7.44 -10.73 16.59
CA VAL A 332 7.37 -9.77 17.69
C VAL A 332 8.11 -10.34 18.90
N LEU A 333 9.09 -9.60 19.42
CA LEU A 333 9.72 -9.90 20.70
C LEU A 333 8.97 -9.15 21.82
N GLY A 334 8.63 -9.86 22.88
CA GLY A 334 7.99 -9.29 24.06
C GLY A 334 8.91 -8.36 24.87
N GLY A 335 8.31 -7.69 25.86
CA GLY A 335 8.99 -6.69 26.70
C GLY A 335 8.48 -5.28 26.42
N GLU A 336 9.11 -4.28 27.05
CA GLU A 336 8.67 -2.87 26.93
C GLU A 336 8.99 -2.26 25.55
N ARG A 337 10.17 -2.53 24.99
CA ARG A 337 10.63 -1.97 23.71
C ARG A 337 10.02 -2.65 22.47
N ARG A 338 9.32 -3.78 22.65
CA ARG A 338 8.72 -4.63 21.60
C ARG A 338 9.41 -4.59 20.21
N PRO A 339 10.65 -5.08 20.07
CA PRO A 339 11.28 -5.22 18.76
C PRO A 339 10.43 -6.07 17.81
N THR A 340 10.17 -5.57 16.61
CA THR A 340 9.32 -6.25 15.63
C THR A 340 9.97 -6.27 14.25
N VAL A 341 9.90 -7.42 13.58
CA VAL A 341 10.15 -7.55 12.14
C VAL A 341 8.81 -7.67 11.44
N GLU A 342 8.39 -6.58 10.79
CA GLU A 342 7.00 -6.36 10.35
C GLU A 342 6.79 -6.57 8.84
N PHE A 343 5.53 -6.81 8.48
CA PHE A 343 5.00 -6.92 7.13
C PHE A 343 5.72 -7.96 6.26
N LEU A 344 6.22 -9.02 6.90
CA LEU A 344 6.84 -10.14 6.21
C LEU A 344 5.78 -10.88 5.39
N LYS A 345 6.20 -11.48 4.28
CA LYS A 345 5.29 -12.19 3.35
C LYS A 345 5.70 -13.64 3.25
N THR A 346 4.73 -14.53 3.11
CA THR A 346 5.03 -15.95 2.87
C THR A 346 5.46 -16.23 1.43
N GLY A 347 5.03 -15.40 0.46
CA GLY A 347 5.31 -15.60 -0.96
C GLY A 347 6.80 -15.74 -1.36
N PRO A 348 7.73 -14.95 -0.77
CA PRO A 348 9.16 -15.07 -1.04
C PRO A 348 9.85 -16.25 -0.32
N MET A 349 9.17 -16.99 0.56
CA MET A 349 9.78 -18.09 1.30
C MET A 349 10.09 -19.28 0.38
N PRO A 350 11.15 -20.06 0.67
CA PRO A 350 11.38 -21.36 0.07
C PRO A 350 10.14 -22.27 0.13
N ARG A 351 9.92 -23.06 -0.93
CA ARG A 351 8.74 -23.95 -1.06
C ARG A 351 8.87 -25.29 -0.35
N THR A 352 10.03 -25.59 0.22
CA THR A 352 10.28 -26.87 0.87
C THR A 352 10.86 -26.61 2.25
N CYS A 353 10.23 -27.21 3.27
CA CYS A 353 10.75 -27.18 4.63
C CYS A 353 11.86 -28.22 4.80
N THR A 354 13.04 -27.95 4.24
CA THR A 354 14.23 -28.78 4.45
C THR A 354 14.93 -28.41 5.75
N LYS A 355 14.32 -28.74 6.90
CA LYS A 355 14.93 -28.97 8.23
C LYS A 355 13.86 -29.01 9.31
#